data_AF-A0A4Q2YRA2-F1
#
_entry.id   AF-A0A4Q2YRA2-F1
#
_cell.length_a   1.000
_cell.length_b   1.000
_cell.length_c   1.000
_cell.angle_alpha   90.00
_cell.angle_beta   90.00
_cell.angle_gamma   90.00
#
_symmetry.space_group_name_H-M   'P 1'
#
loop_
_entity.id
_entity.type
_entity.pdbx_description
1 polymer ?
#
loop_
_entity_poly.entity_id
_entity_poly.type
_entity_poly.pdbx_seq_one_letter_code
_entity_poly.pdbx_strand_id
1 'polypeptide(L)'
;MVRRYQPGDHPSIARIFHQAIHRLACRHYTPAQLHAWAGEKDWLTRCENKQPFVKIHDGKVVGFIELDPDGHIDCCFVDPGHAG
;
A
#
# COMPACT_ATOMS: atom_id res chain seq x y z
N MET A 1 9.53 3.07 12.64
CA MET A 1 9.83 4.43 12.13
C MET A 1 8.95 4.74 10.93
N VAL A 2 8.53 5.99 10.71
CA VAL A 2 7.92 6.41 9.43
C VAL A 2 8.96 7.20 8.65
N ARG A 3 9.10 6.95 7.34
CA ARG A 3 10.02 7.68 6.45
C ARG A 3 9.42 7.88 5.07
N ARG A 4 10.03 8.76 4.27
CA ARG A 4 9.73 8.89 2.83
C ARG A 4 10.09 7.61 2.08
N TYR A 5 9.39 7.36 0.97
CA TYR A 5 9.70 6.35 -0.04
C TYR A 5 11.16 6.43 -0.46
N GLN A 6 11.75 5.25 -0.70
CA GLN A 6 13.05 5.09 -1.30
C GLN A 6 12.95 4.13 -2.49
N PRO A 7 13.77 4.32 -3.54
CA PRO A 7 13.84 3.36 -4.64
C PRO A 7 14.05 1.94 -4.11
N GLY A 8 13.18 1.02 -4.53
CA GLY A 8 13.15 -0.37 -4.04
C GLY A 8 12.07 -0.67 -3.00
N ASP A 9 11.36 0.32 -2.46
CA ASP A 9 10.21 0.04 -1.58
C ASP A 9 8.96 -0.44 -2.34
N HIS A 10 8.85 -0.10 -3.63
CA HIS A 10 7.68 -0.35 -4.48
C HIS A 10 7.22 -1.83 -4.50
N PRO A 11 8.08 -2.86 -4.47
CA PRO A 11 7.61 -4.25 -4.40
C PRO A 11 6.92 -4.57 -3.07
N SER A 12 7.39 -3.97 -1.97
CA SER A 12 6.76 -4.15 -0.66
C SER A 12 5.41 -3.42 -0.61
N ILE A 13 5.34 -2.22 -1.16
CA ILE A 13 4.09 -1.45 -1.28
C ILE A 13 3.05 -2.23 -2.10
N ALA A 14 3.43 -2.72 -3.28
CA ALA A 14 2.58 -3.53 -4.15
C ALA A 14 2.03 -4.76 -3.42
N ARG A 15 2.90 -5.48 -2.71
CA ARG A 15 2.53 -6.66 -1.91
C ARG A 15 1.54 -6.29 -0.80
N ILE A 16 1.80 -5.21 -0.05
CA ILE A 16 0.94 -4.76 1.05
C ILE A 16 -0.44 -4.37 0.53
N PHE A 17 -0.50 -3.58 -0.54
CA PHE A 17 -1.75 -3.17 -1.17
C PHE A 17 -2.61 -4.39 -1.55
N HIS A 18 -2.03 -5.33 -2.30
CA HIS A 18 -2.73 -6.54 -2.72
C HIS A 18 -3.16 -7.39 -1.51
N GLN A 19 -2.27 -7.61 -0.54
CA GLN A 19 -2.58 -8.44 0.63
C GLN A 19 -3.63 -7.81 1.54
N ALA A 20 -3.59 -6.50 1.76
CA ALA A 20 -4.59 -5.79 2.55
C ALA A 20 -5.98 -5.92 1.92
N ILE A 21 -6.09 -5.72 0.60
CA ILE A 21 -7.36 -5.87 -0.13
C ILE A 21 -7.87 -7.31 -0.02
N HIS A 22 -7.04 -8.30 -0.36
CA HIS A 22 -7.49 -9.69 -0.42
C HIS A 22 -7.67 -10.38 0.93
N ARG A 23 -7.01 -9.91 2.01
CA ARG A 23 -7.07 -10.57 3.33
C ARG A 23 -7.87 -9.80 4.38
N LEU A 24 -7.94 -8.46 4.29
CA LEU A 24 -8.67 -7.65 5.24
C LEU A 24 -10.01 -7.20 4.65
N ALA A 25 -9.99 -6.65 3.44
CA ALA A 25 -11.20 -6.12 2.81
C ALA A 25 -12.17 -7.21 2.32
N CYS A 26 -11.70 -8.45 2.16
CA CYS A 26 -12.53 -9.58 1.70
C CYS A 26 -13.76 -9.88 2.57
N ARG A 27 -13.81 -9.33 3.79
CA ARG A 27 -14.97 -9.38 4.68
C ARG A 27 -16.16 -8.55 4.20
N HIS A 28 -15.91 -7.57 3.33
CA HIS A 28 -16.89 -6.56 2.92
C HIS A 28 -17.14 -6.51 1.41
N TYR A 29 -16.30 -7.18 0.62
CA TYR A 29 -16.34 -7.10 -0.85
C TYR A 29 -16.37 -8.49 -1.48
N THR A 30 -17.05 -8.58 -2.62
CA THR A 30 -17.11 -9.81 -3.42
C THR A 30 -15.77 -10.12 -4.09
N PRO A 31 -15.50 -11.37 -4.47
CA PRO A 31 -14.27 -11.73 -5.19
C PRO A 31 -14.02 -10.89 -6.46
N ALA A 32 -15.09 -10.59 -7.22
CA ALA A 32 -15.01 -9.75 -8.41
C ALA A 32 -14.59 -8.31 -8.08
N GLN A 33 -15.13 -7.71 -7.00
CA GLN A 33 -14.75 -6.38 -6.55
C GLN A 33 -13.29 -6.33 -6.08
N LEU A 34 -12.85 -7.34 -5.33
CA LEU A 34 -11.46 -7.45 -4.87
C LEU A 34 -10.48 -7.54 -6.04
N HIS A 35 -10.80 -8.38 -7.04
CA HIS A 35 -9.97 -8.55 -8.23
C HIS A 35 -9.92 -7.27 -9.08
N ALA A 36 -11.06 -6.59 -9.25
CA ALA A 36 -11.09 -5.31 -9.95
C ALA A 36 -10.28 -4.22 -9.22
N TRP A 37 -10.29 -4.22 -7.89
CA TRP A 37 -9.55 -3.25 -7.09
C TRP A 37 -8.04 -3.50 -7.11
N ALA A 38 -7.62 -4.74 -6.89
CA ALA A 38 -6.22 -5.16 -6.80
C ALA A 38 -5.66 -5.81 -8.07
N GLY A 39 -6.11 -5.35 -9.25
CA GLY A 39 -5.55 -5.75 -10.53
C GLY A 39 -4.09 -5.31 -10.72
N GLU A 40 -3.50 -5.68 -11.87
CA GLU A 40 -2.14 -5.31 -12.23
C GLU A 40 -1.96 -3.78 -12.29
N LYS A 41 -0.85 -3.30 -11.69
CA LYS A 41 -0.50 -1.88 -11.61
C LYS A 41 1.01 -1.72 -11.73
N ASP A 42 1.43 -0.66 -12.40
CA ASP A 42 2.83 -0.22 -12.39
C ASP A 42 3.13 0.55 -11.10
N TRP A 43 3.56 -0.21 -10.08
CA TRP A 43 3.89 0.34 -8.77
C TRP A 43 5.19 1.13 -8.76
N LEU A 44 6.13 0.86 -9.67
CA LEU A 44 7.37 1.61 -9.74
C LEU A 44 7.07 3.05 -10.14
N THR A 45 6.44 3.25 -11.30
CA THR A 45 6.08 4.58 -11.78
C THR A 45 5.11 5.29 -10.82
N ARG A 46 4.13 4.58 -10.26
CA ARG A 46 3.23 5.18 -9.26
C ARG A 46 3.99 5.70 -8.03
N CYS A 47 4.89 4.90 -7.46
CA CYS A 47 5.64 5.31 -6.26
C CYS A 47 6.64 6.43 -6.56
N GLU A 48 7.28 6.42 -7.73
CA GLU A 48 8.17 7.50 -8.16
C GLU A 48 7.42 8.84 -8.30
N ASN A 49 6.18 8.81 -8.77
CA ASN A 49 5.35 10.00 -8.90
C ASN A 49 4.73 10.45 -7.57
N LYS A 50 4.12 9.53 -6.82
CA LYS A 50 3.38 9.84 -5.59
C LYS A 50 4.26 10.03 -4.35
N GLN A 51 5.49 9.52 -4.35
CA GLN A 51 6.45 9.63 -3.24
C GLN A 51 5.81 9.30 -1.86
N PRO A 52 5.23 8.10 -1.69
CA PRO A 52 4.50 7.73 -0.48
C PRO A 52 5.38 7.81 0.77
N PHE A 53 4.75 7.89 1.94
CA PHE A 53 5.41 7.58 3.20
C PHE A 53 5.26 6.10 3.51
N VAL A 54 6.28 5.51 4.12
CA VAL A 54 6.28 4.11 4.52
C VAL A 54 6.52 3.97 6.02
N LYS A 55 5.87 2.99 6.63
CA LYS A 55 6.13 2.53 7.99
C LYS A 55 7.12 1.38 7.94
N ILE A 56 8.21 1.53 8.69
CA ILE A 56 9.24 0.50 8.89
C ILE A 56 9.07 -0.13 10.27
N HIS A 57 9.08 -1.47 10.29
CA HIS A 57 9.16 -2.33 11.47
C HIS A 57 10.15 -3.48 11.17
N ASP A 58 11.13 -3.71 12.05
CA ASP A 58 12.20 -4.70 11.89
C ASP A 58 12.88 -4.69 10.51
N GLY A 59 13.19 -3.48 10.03
CA GLY A 59 13.85 -3.25 8.74
C GLY A 59 12.95 -3.48 7.51
N LYS A 60 11.68 -3.81 7.68
CA LYS A 60 10.72 -4.09 6.60
C LYS A 60 9.66 -3.01 6.51
N VAL A 61 9.21 -2.73 5.28
CA VAL A 61 8.01 -1.93 5.06
C VAL A 61 6.80 -2.77 5.48
N VAL A 62 5.99 -2.22 6.39
CA VAL A 62 4.77 -2.87 6.93
C VAL A 62 3.50 -2.04 6.73
N GLY A 63 3.62 -0.87 6.10
CA GLY A 63 2.49 -0.04 5.71
C GLY A 63 2.95 1.16 4.90
N PHE A 64 2.03 1.78 4.18
CA PHE A 64 2.30 2.98 3.41
C PHE A 64 1.09 3.90 3.34
N ILE A 65 1.35 5.18 3.08
CA ILE A 65 0.33 6.19 2.82
C ILE A 65 0.79 7.11 1.68
N GLU A 66 -0.12 7.39 0.77
CA GLU A 66 0.02 8.39 -0.28
C GLU A 66 -0.76 9.64 0.12
N LEU A 67 -0.09 10.80 0.07
CA LEU A 67 -0.65 12.10 0.41
C LEU A 67 -0.41 13.04 -0.77
N ASP A 68 -1.48 13.59 -1.31
CA ASP A 68 -1.40 14.64 -2.32
C ASP A 68 -1.05 16.00 -1.65
N PRO A 69 -0.57 17.00 -2.42
CA PRO A 69 -0.09 18.28 -1.86
C PRO A 69 -1.12 19.07 -1.07
N ASP A 70 -2.41 18.85 -1.33
CA ASP A 70 -3.53 19.46 -0.62
C ASP A 70 -3.92 18.73 0.69
N GLY A 71 -3.22 17.63 1.01
CA GLY A 71 -3.47 16.79 2.17
C GLY A 71 -4.48 15.67 1.92
N HIS A 72 -4.95 15.48 0.69
CA HIS A 72 -5.82 14.35 0.35
C HIS A 72 -5.08 13.01 0.50
N ILE A 73 -5.73 12.01 1.09
CA ILE A 73 -5.22 10.65 1.22
C ILE A 73 -5.74 9.83 0.04
N ASP A 74 -4.87 9.54 -0.93
CA ASP A 74 -5.22 8.72 -2.09
C ASP A 74 -5.20 7.21 -1.75
N CYS A 75 -4.22 6.77 -0.97
CA CYS A 75 -4.08 5.37 -0.54
C CYS A 75 -3.47 5.28 0.87
N CYS A 76 -4.02 4.40 1.72
CA CYS A 76 -3.45 4.11 3.04
C CYS A 76 -3.70 2.64 3.39
N PHE A 77 -2.63 1.85 3.49
CA PHE A 77 -2.74 0.40 3.71
C PHE A 77 -1.65 -0.10 4.66
N VAL A 78 -2.00 -1.11 5.46
CA VAL A 78 -1.12 -1.80 6.40
C VAL A 78 -1.04 -3.27 6.02
N ASP A 79 0.14 -3.87 6.19
CA ASP A 79 0.35 -5.31 6.03
C ASP A 79 -0.60 -6.09 6.96
N PRO A 80 -1.31 -7.12 6.47
CA PRO A 80 -2.26 -7.87 7.30
C PRO A 80 -1.67 -8.48 8.56
N GLY A 81 -0.38 -8.82 8.58
CA GLY A 81 0.30 -9.34 9.78
C GLY A 81 0.57 -8.29 10.85
N HIS A 82 0.32 -7.01 10.54
CA HIS A 82 0.54 -5.85 11.42
C HIS A 82 -0.73 -5.00 11.58
N ALA A 83 -1.89 -5.50 11.11
CA ALA A 83 -3.17 -4.85 11.29
C ALA A 83 -3.78 -5.22 12.66
N GLY A 84 -4.10 -4.22 13.48
CA GLY A 84 -4.63 -4.39 14.84
C GLY A 84 -4.99 -3.07 15.47
#